data_AF-A0A3C1BWK5-F1
#
_entry.id   AF-A0A3C1BWK5-F1
#
_cell.length_a   1.000
_cell.length_b   1.000
_cell.length_c   1.000
_cell.angle_alpha   90.00
_cell.angle_beta   90.00
_cell.angle_gamma   90.00
#
_symmetry.space_group_name_H-M   'P 1'
#
loop_
_entity.id
_entity.type
_entity.pdbx_description
1 polymer ?
#
loop_
_entity_poly.entity_id
_entity_poly.type
_entity_poly.pdbx_seq_one_letter_code
_entity_poly.pdbx_strand_id
1 'polypeptide(L)'
;MVPGIFRSRPNRFIAQVEISGKAETVHVKNTGRCRELLVPGTQVWCQGSDNPARKTQYDLISVKKGEKWINMDSQAPNIAAREWLAAGGLGELSDLRWETVHGDSRFDFAFT
;
A
#
# COMPACT_ATOMS: atom_id res chain seq x y z
N MET A 1 5.06 4.80 12.91
CA MET A 1 4.84 3.40 12.47
C MET A 1 4.98 2.52 13.70
N VAL A 2 4.25 1.40 13.76
CA VAL A 2 4.29 0.44 14.86
C VAL A 2 4.59 -0.96 14.31
N PRO A 3 5.49 -1.73 14.94
CA PRO A 3 5.81 -3.07 14.46
C PRO A 3 4.69 -4.03 14.85
N GLY A 4 4.51 -5.09 14.07
CA GLY A 4 3.56 -6.14 14.40
C GLY A 4 3.90 -7.47 13.76
N ILE A 5 3.14 -8.50 14.15
CA ILE A 5 3.24 -9.85 13.59
C ILE A 5 1.94 -10.15 12.84
N PHE A 6 2.06 -10.40 11.54
CA PHE A 6 0.92 -10.76 10.71
C PHE A 6 0.32 -12.10 11.16
N ARG A 7 -1.00 -12.16 11.31
CA ARG A 7 -1.72 -13.38 11.74
C ARG A 7 -2.58 -13.96 10.63
N SER A 8 -3.44 -13.15 10.02
CA SER A 8 -4.31 -13.62 8.94
C SER A 8 -4.83 -12.46 8.09
N ARG A 9 -5.37 -12.80 6.91
CA ARG A 9 -6.02 -11.84 6.02
C ARG A 9 -7.40 -12.35 5.61
N PRO A 10 -8.45 -12.00 6.37
CA PRO A 10 -9.80 -12.52 6.14
C PRO A 10 -10.39 -12.14 4.78
N ASN A 11 -10.05 -10.96 4.25
CA ASN A 11 -10.48 -10.52 2.92
C ASN A 11 -9.48 -9.52 2.33
N ARG A 12 -9.77 -8.99 1.13
CA ARG A 12 -8.85 -8.10 0.42
C ARG A 12 -8.60 -6.74 1.10
N PHE A 13 -9.42 -6.34 2.08
CA PHE A 13 -9.35 -5.01 2.69
C PHE A 13 -8.86 -4.99 4.13
N ILE A 14 -8.83 -6.13 4.83
CA ILE A 14 -8.41 -6.18 6.24
C ILE A 14 -7.46 -7.34 6.51
N ALA A 15 -6.59 -7.15 7.50
CA ALA A 15 -5.73 -8.17 8.08
C ALA A 15 -5.82 -8.15 9.60
N GLN A 16 -5.51 -9.28 10.23
CA GLN A 16 -5.28 -9.39 11.66
C GLN A 16 -3.77 -9.33 11.90
N VAL A 17 -3.34 -8.39 12.74
CA VAL A 17 -1.93 -8.19 13.10
C VAL A 17 -1.84 -8.10 14.61
N GLU A 18 -0.86 -8.78 15.20
CA GLU A 18 -0.55 -8.58 16.61
C GLU A 18 0.35 -7.36 16.77
N ILE A 19 -0.13 -6.34 17.48
CA ILE A 19 0.58 -5.10 17.79
C ILE A 19 0.61 -4.97 19.31
N SER A 20 1.80 -4.84 19.90
CA SER A 20 1.98 -4.74 21.35
C SER A 20 1.27 -5.86 22.14
N GLY A 21 1.28 -7.09 21.61
CA GLY A 21 0.65 -8.27 22.23
C GLY A 21 -0.88 -8.34 22.09
N LYS A 22 -1.51 -7.42 21.35
CA LYS A 22 -2.96 -7.41 21.09
C LYS A 22 -3.26 -7.66 19.62
N ALA A 23 -4.32 -8.44 19.35
CA ALA A 23 -4.81 -8.65 18.00
C ALA A 23 -5.57 -7.40 17.52
N GLU A 24 -5.05 -6.76 16.47
CA GLU A 24 -5.62 -5.57 15.86
C GLU A 24 -6.13 -5.88 14.44
N THR A 25 -7.30 -5.35 14.12
CA THR A 25 -7.81 -5.36 12.74
C THR A 25 -7.28 -4.15 12.01
N VAL A 26 -6.43 -4.39 11.01
CA VAL A 26 -5.76 -3.33 10.23
C VAL A 26 -6.27 -3.32 8.80
N HIS A 27 -6.29 -2.15 8.17
CA HIS A 27 -6.65 -2.03 6.75
C HIS A 27 -5.45 -2.41 5.86
N VAL A 28 -5.74 -3.04 4.72
CA VAL A 28 -4.74 -3.41 3.71
C VAL A 28 -4.99 -2.60 2.44
N LYS A 29 -4.07 -1.69 2.11
CA LYS A 29 -4.09 -0.81 0.93
C LYS A 29 -3.58 -1.50 -0.33
N ASN A 30 -3.93 -2.77 -0.52
CA ASN A 30 -3.54 -3.55 -1.68
C ASN A 30 -4.59 -4.61 -1.95
N THR A 31 -5.26 -4.60 -3.10
CA THR A 31 -6.33 -5.54 -3.42
C THR A 31 -5.83 -6.90 -3.93
N GLY A 32 -4.54 -7.01 -4.25
CA GLY A 32 -3.87 -8.24 -4.65
C GLY A 32 -3.81 -9.26 -3.51
N ARG A 33 -3.53 -10.53 -3.84
CA ARG A 33 -3.55 -11.63 -2.86
C ARG A 33 -2.37 -11.60 -1.89
N CYS A 34 -1.17 -11.26 -2.36
CA CYS A 34 0.07 -11.16 -1.59
C CYS A 34 0.34 -12.38 -0.70
N ARG A 35 0.01 -13.60 -1.15
CA ARG A 35 0.05 -14.83 -0.32
C ARG A 35 1.48 -15.22 0.07
N GLU A 36 2.42 -14.93 -0.82
CA GLU A 36 3.85 -15.14 -0.69
C GLU A 36 4.54 -14.09 0.20
N LEU A 37 3.82 -13.06 0.61
CA LEU A 37 4.31 -11.99 1.50
C LEU A 37 3.61 -12.07 2.86
N LEU A 38 2.29 -12.18 2.85
CA LEU A 38 1.44 -12.21 4.03
C LEU A 38 1.30 -13.64 4.57
N VAL A 39 2.44 -14.18 5.02
CA VAL A 39 2.52 -15.48 5.69
C VAL A 39 2.38 -15.28 7.20
N PRO A 40 1.51 -16.04 7.91
CA PRO A 40 1.38 -15.93 9.36
C PRO A 40 2.73 -16.01 10.08
N GLY A 41 2.94 -15.13 11.06
CA GLY A 41 4.21 -15.01 11.79
C GLY A 41 5.20 -14.00 11.19
N THR A 42 4.93 -13.48 9.99
CA THR A 42 5.82 -12.51 9.34
C THR A 42 5.77 -11.14 10.03
N GLN A 43 6.93 -10.51 10.17
CA GLN A 43 7.03 -9.15 10.69
C GLN A 43 6.42 -8.14 9.70
N VAL A 44 5.64 -7.21 10.23
CA VAL A 44 5.01 -6.13 9.46
C VAL A 44 5.22 -4.79 10.14
N TRP A 45 5.11 -3.71 9.36
CA TRP A 45 4.91 -2.37 9.89
C TRP A 45 3.50 -1.90 9.59
N CYS A 46 2.89 -1.32 10.62
CA CYS A 46 1.60 -0.66 10.53
C CYS A 46 1.74 0.85 10.76
N GLN A 47 0.90 1.64 10.09
CA GLN A 47 0.79 3.08 10.29
C GLN A 47 -0.49 3.38 11.05
N GLY A 48 -0.39 4.08 12.19
CA GLY A 48 -1.55 4.56 12.92
C GLY A 48 -2.21 5.74 12.22
N SER A 49 -3.51 5.91 12.43
CA SER A 49 -4.29 7.03 11.93
C SER A 49 -5.14 7.62 13.05
N ASP A 50 -5.07 8.95 13.19
CA ASP A 50 -5.83 9.69 14.20
C ASP A 50 -7.21 10.13 13.68
N ASN A 51 -7.62 9.68 12.49
CA ASN A 51 -8.91 10.05 11.91
C ASN A 51 -10.04 9.26 12.58
N PRO A 52 -10.92 9.91 13.37
CA PRO A 52 -11.96 9.23 14.13
C PRO A 52 -13.07 8.62 13.26
N ALA A 53 -13.20 9.03 11.99
CA ALA A 53 -14.18 8.46 11.07
C ALA A 53 -13.77 7.08 10.52
N ARG A 54 -12.52 6.66 10.76
CA ARG A 54 -12.03 5.37 10.28
C ARG A 54 -12.54 4.22 11.13
N LYS A 55 -12.89 3.11 10.45
CA LYS A 55 -13.24 1.84 11.10
C LYS A 55 -12.03 1.08 11.67
N THR A 56 -10.82 1.40 11.20
CA THR A 56 -9.56 0.75 11.58
C THR A 56 -8.56 1.81 12.00
N GLN A 57 -7.86 1.58 13.12
CA GLN A 57 -6.84 2.50 13.63
C GLN A 57 -5.54 2.44 12.84
N TYR A 58 -5.28 1.32 12.17
CA TYR A 58 -4.00 1.05 11.52
C TYR A 58 -4.13 0.63 10.05
N ASP A 59 -3.13 1.00 9.26
CA ASP A 59 -2.88 0.48 7.92
C ASP A 59 -1.67 -0.45 7.92
N LEU A 60 -1.75 -1.61 7.25
CA LEU A 60 -0.58 -2.45 6.97
C LEU A 60 0.18 -1.83 5.78
N ILE A 61 1.38 -1.31 6.04
CA ILE A 61 2.16 -0.54 5.06
C ILE A 61 3.41 -1.26 4.57
N SER A 62 3.93 -2.24 5.31
CA SER A 62 5.09 -3.03 4.89
C SER A 62 5.11 -4.41 5.52
N VAL A 63 5.72 -5.36 4.82
CA VAL A 63 5.90 -6.75 5.24
C VAL A 63 7.33 -7.21 4.98
N LYS A 64 7.91 -7.95 5.92
CA LYS A 64 9.29 -8.43 5.82
C LYS A 64 9.37 -9.71 5.00
N LYS A 65 10.32 -9.79 4.06
CA LYS A 65 10.65 -11.02 3.31
C LYS A 65 12.15 -11.20 3.26
N GLY A 66 12.67 -12.16 4.03
CA GLY A 66 14.11 -12.26 4.30
C GLY A 66 14.60 -10.96 4.94
N GLU A 67 15.66 -10.38 4.39
CA GLU A 67 16.22 -9.09 4.86
C GLU A 67 15.52 -7.86 4.27
N LYS A 68 14.56 -8.04 3.35
CA LYS A 68 13.90 -6.94 2.63
C LYS A 68 12.56 -6.58 3.25
N TRP A 69 12.24 -5.28 3.19
CA TRP A 69 10.92 -4.76 3.47
C TRP A 69 10.19 -4.52 2.15
N ILE A 70 9.00 -5.09 2.03
CA ILE A 70 8.16 -4.97 0.84
C ILE A 70 7.00 -4.02 1.15
N ASN A 71 6.89 -2.95 0.39
CA ASN A 71 5.79 -2.00 0.50
C ASN A 71 4.45 -2.70 0.20
N MET A 72 3.43 -2.39 1.02
CA MET A 72 2.08 -2.95 0.91
C MET A 72 1.01 -1.91 0.55
N ASP A 73 1.41 -0.67 0.28
CA ASP A 73 0.56 0.39 -0.22
C ASP A 73 0.66 0.45 -1.75
N SER A 74 -0.31 -0.14 -2.45
CA SER A 74 -0.29 -0.20 -3.91
C SER A 74 -0.46 1.17 -4.58
N GLN A 75 -0.77 2.24 -3.84
CA GLN A 75 -0.87 3.59 -4.38
C GLN A 75 0.47 4.33 -4.36
N ALA A 76 1.40 3.92 -3.47
CA ALA A 76 2.70 4.58 -3.34
C ALA A 76 3.52 4.61 -4.65
N PRO A 77 3.57 3.54 -5.48
CA PRO A 77 4.29 3.59 -6.76
C PRO A 77 3.80 4.67 -7.71
N ASN A 78 2.48 4.88 -7.82
CA ASN A 78 1.93 5.91 -8.70
C ASN A 78 2.30 7.32 -8.20
N ILE A 79 2.29 7.55 -6.88
CA ILE A 79 2.74 8.83 -6.32
C ILE A 79 4.22 9.08 -6.63
N ALA A 80 5.08 8.09 -6.42
CA ALA A 80 6.50 8.21 -6.70
C ALA A 80 6.78 8.42 -8.21
N ALA A 81 6.07 7.68 -9.08
CA ALA A 81 6.19 7.85 -10.53
C ALA A 81 5.75 9.25 -10.97
N ARG A 82 4.65 9.76 -10.40
CA ARG A 82 4.16 11.12 -10.66
C ARG A 82 5.21 12.17 -10.30
N GLU A 83 5.80 12.09 -9.12
CA GLU A 83 6.84 13.02 -8.66
C GLU A 83 8.05 12.98 -9.59
N TRP A 84 8.49 11.77 -9.97
CA TRP A 84 9.63 11.57 -10.86
C TRP A 84 9.37 12.10 -12.29
N LEU A 85 8.18 11.85 -12.85
CA LEU A 85 7.78 12.37 -14.17
C LEU A 85 7.69 13.90 -14.16
N ALA A 86 7.09 14.49 -13.12
CA ALA A 86 7.00 15.94 -12.97
C ALA A 86 8.37 16.61 -12.79
N ALA A 87 9.37 15.87 -12.28
CA ALA A 87 10.75 16.32 -12.16
C ALA A 87 11.57 16.12 -13.45
N GLY A 88 10.95 15.75 -14.58
CA GLY A 88 11.63 15.56 -15.86
C GLY A 88 12.33 14.21 -16.00
N GLY A 89 11.88 13.18 -15.26
CA GLY A 89 12.49 11.84 -15.29
C GLY A 89 12.56 11.20 -16.69
N LEU A 90 11.69 11.61 -17.62
CA LEU A 90 11.70 11.21 -19.03
C LEU A 90 12.06 12.37 -20.00
N GLY A 91 12.58 13.48 -19.48
CA GLY A 91 12.75 14.73 -20.24
C GLY A 91 11.50 15.62 -20.20
N GLU A 92 11.40 16.57 -21.13
CA GLU A 92 10.24 17.44 -21.26
C GLU A 92 9.02 16.65 -21.73
N LEU A 93 7.97 16.65 -20.91
CA LEU A 93 6.68 16.05 -21.21
C LEU A 93 5.63 17.16 -21.32
N SER A 94 4.74 17.07 -22.31
CA SER A 94 3.58 17.94 -22.44
C SER A 94 2.31 17.21 -21.95
N ASP A 95 1.32 17.97 -21.49
CA ASP A 95 -0.01 17.47 -21.14
C ASP A 95 -0.02 16.23 -20.21
N LEU A 96 0.88 16.20 -19.22
CA LEU A 96 0.95 15.11 -18.24
C LEU A 96 -0.35 15.03 -17.43
N ARG A 97 -1.04 13.91 -17.58
CA ARG A 97 -2.32 13.58 -16.95
C ARG A 97 -2.22 12.25 -16.21
N TRP A 98 -3.02 12.11 -15.16
CA TRP A 98 -3.09 10.93 -14.28
C TRP A 98 -4.47 10.29 -14.36
N GLU A 99 -4.55 8.98 -14.11
CA GLU A 99 -5.82 8.23 -14.07
C GLU A 99 -6.69 8.49 -15.32
N THR A 100 -6.05 8.54 -16.49
CA THR A 100 -6.67 8.97 -17.75
C THR A 100 -7.58 7.87 -18.29
N VAL A 101 -8.87 8.18 -18.46
CA VAL A 101 -9.86 7.25 -19.00
C VAL A 101 -9.56 6.91 -20.46
N HIS A 102 -9.59 5.62 -20.78
CA HIS A 102 -9.48 5.08 -22.13
C HIS A 102 -10.42 3.87 -22.29
N GLY A 103 -11.49 4.07 -23.06
CA GLY A 103 -12.60 3.10 -23.15
C GLY A 103 -13.19 2.82 -21.77
N ASP A 104 -13.27 1.54 -21.42
CA ASP A 104 -13.80 1.06 -20.13
C ASP A 104 -12.73 0.97 -19.01
N SER A 105 -11.56 1.58 -19.21
CA SER A 105 -10.41 1.47 -18.31
C SER A 105 -9.71 2.83 -18.08
N ARG A 106 -8.65 2.82 -17.27
CA ARG A 106 -7.79 3.99 -17.04
C ARG A 106 -6.32 3.60 -17.15
N PHE A 107 -5.53 4.49 -17.74
CA PHE A 107 -4.08 4.45 -17.63
C PHE A 107 -3.63 5.25 -16.41
N ASP A 108 -2.58 4.79 -15.74
CA ASP A 108 -1.99 5.51 -14.60
C ASP A 108 -1.51 6.90 -15.02
N PHE A 109 -0.87 7.01 -16.19
CA PHE A 109 -0.35 8.25 -16.75
C PHE A 109 -0.55 8.32 -18.27
N ALA A 110 -0.76 9.53 -18.78
CA ALA A 110 -0.77 9.85 -20.20
C ALA A 110 -0.11 11.22 -20.42
N PHE A 111 0.70 11.37 -21.45
CA PHE A 111 1.43 12.59 -21.79
C PHE A 111 1.71 12.62 -23.30
N THR A 112 2.16 13.76 -23.80
CA THR A 112 2.56 14.01 -25.20
C THR A 112 4.00 14.49 -25.28
#